data_AF-A0A1Y3XMU2-F1
#
_entry.id   AF-A0A1Y3XMU2-F1
#
_cell.length_a   1.000
_cell.length_b   1.000
_cell.length_c   1.000
_cell.angle_alpha   90.00
_cell.angle_beta   90.00
_cell.angle_gamma   90.00
#
_symmetry.space_group_name_H-M   'P 1'
#
loop_
_entity.id
_entity.type
_entity.pdbx_description
1 polymer ?
#
loop_
_entity_poly.entity_id
_entity_poly.type
_entity_poly.pdbx_seq_one_letter_code
_entity_poly.pdbx_strand_id
1 'polypeptide(L)'
;MAKPLDPQKIEAMRRSSARAERRNQKRNQMREEIARNQSGNGVIVIPPQKSAEAPAPFKKLRVAAYCRVSTQEEQQVGSFEMQVHHFTKRIEANPEWEMVEIYQDEGISATTIEKRLGFQKMIADAVDGKIDLILTKSISRFGRNIVDILNNLRTLSALNPPVSVEFETEGITYTGDGKNNLLIALLSALAEMESQQKSEAIKAGIRWRMAEGIYKFSVHNTLGFYRDHFGRLVIEPTEARIVEYIYESCLEGAAPAEIAAALTEQGIKSPMGNDSWSPGTVRSILRNEKYCGDALMQKTYTKDFRTHRSVKNTDLNMYFKENHHTAIIKKEDWLKVQKLLTEKRGTPPKAKLRLLGTRFIVNRLKDGLFKGYLIVDSRWSFAERQEFVKMIQEPQNMQK
;
A
#
# COMPACT_ATOMS: atom_id res chain seq x y z
N MET A 1 -1.45 -54.65 -51.29
CA MET A 1 -0.80 -53.32 -51.19
C MET A 1 -1.74 -52.38 -50.43
N ALA A 2 -1.41 -52.01 -49.20
CA ALA A 2 -2.22 -51.09 -48.39
C ALA A 2 -2.03 -49.65 -48.89
N LYS A 3 -3.11 -48.90 -49.09
CA LYS A 3 -3.05 -47.48 -49.45
C LYS A 3 -2.32 -46.69 -48.34
N PRO A 4 -1.33 -45.86 -48.66
CA PRO A 4 -0.68 -45.02 -47.66
C PRO A 4 -1.69 -43.99 -47.12
N LEU A 5 -1.77 -43.89 -45.79
CA LEU A 5 -2.62 -42.92 -45.10
C LEU A 5 -2.03 -41.52 -45.27
N ASP A 6 -2.84 -40.58 -45.77
CA ASP A 6 -2.50 -39.17 -45.94
C ASP A 6 -2.69 -38.41 -44.62
N PRO A 7 -1.60 -38.07 -43.90
CA PRO A 7 -1.68 -37.46 -42.58
C PRO A 7 -2.29 -36.05 -42.62
N GLN A 8 -2.08 -35.32 -43.72
CA GLN A 8 -2.59 -33.95 -43.87
C GLN A 8 -4.11 -33.95 -44.02
N LYS A 9 -4.66 -34.93 -44.73
CA LYS A 9 -6.12 -35.10 -44.90
C LYS A 9 -6.81 -35.49 -43.58
N ILE A 10 -6.14 -36.30 -42.75
CA ILE A 10 -6.61 -36.68 -41.42
C ILE A 10 -6.59 -35.47 -40.47
N GLU A 11 -5.56 -34.63 -40.55
CA GLU A 11 -5.41 -33.45 -39.71
C GLU A 11 -6.34 -32.30 -40.12
N ALA A 12 -6.64 -32.17 -41.40
CA ALA A 12 -7.67 -31.26 -41.93
C ALA A 12 -9.08 -31.65 -41.45
N MET A 13 -9.43 -32.95 -41.45
CA MET A 13 -10.70 -33.45 -40.89
C MET A 13 -10.84 -33.23 -39.39
N ARG A 14 -9.72 -33.20 -38.63
CA ARG A 14 -9.75 -32.87 -37.19
C ARG A 14 -10.02 -31.39 -36.90
N ARG A 15 -9.74 -30.48 -37.84
CA ARG A 15 -9.77 -29.03 -37.61
C ARG A 15 -11.08 -28.33 -38.02
N SER A 16 -11.86 -28.83 -38.99
CA SER A 16 -12.90 -28.01 -39.63
C SER A 16 -14.35 -28.14 -39.13
N SER A 17 -14.72 -29.12 -38.29
CA SER A 17 -16.11 -29.17 -37.74
C SER A 17 -16.23 -29.75 -36.32
N ALA A 18 -15.14 -30.30 -35.77
CA ALA A 18 -15.22 -31.24 -34.68
C ALA A 18 -15.70 -30.67 -33.33
N ARG A 19 -15.47 -29.39 -33.00
CA ARG A 19 -15.70 -28.92 -31.62
C ARG A 19 -17.17 -28.65 -31.31
N ALA A 20 -17.88 -27.99 -32.22
CA ALA A 20 -19.32 -27.72 -32.06
C ALA A 20 -20.14 -29.00 -32.20
N GLU A 21 -19.77 -29.84 -33.15
CA GLU A 21 -20.43 -31.11 -33.45
C GLU A 21 -20.23 -32.14 -32.31
N ARG A 22 -19.00 -32.26 -31.77
CA ARG A 22 -18.75 -33.07 -30.56
C ARG A 22 -19.50 -32.54 -29.35
N ARG A 23 -19.63 -31.21 -29.20
CA ARG A 23 -20.38 -30.61 -28.09
C ARG A 23 -21.88 -30.92 -28.22
N ASN A 24 -22.43 -30.90 -29.43
CA ASN A 24 -23.82 -31.26 -29.68
C ASN A 24 -24.08 -32.76 -29.50
N GLN A 25 -23.18 -33.62 -29.99
CA GLN A 25 -23.25 -35.06 -29.74
C GLN A 25 -23.20 -35.38 -28.23
N LYS A 26 -22.29 -34.73 -27.49
CA LYS A 26 -22.18 -34.93 -26.03
C LYS A 26 -23.42 -34.43 -25.28
N ARG A 27 -24.05 -33.34 -25.74
CA ARG A 27 -25.35 -32.86 -25.20
C ARG A 27 -26.48 -33.85 -25.48
N ASN A 28 -26.55 -34.41 -26.69
CA ASN A 28 -27.58 -35.37 -27.05
C ASN A 28 -27.41 -36.69 -26.30
N GLN A 29 -26.18 -37.21 -26.19
CA GLN A 29 -25.86 -38.37 -25.37
C GLN A 29 -26.29 -38.18 -23.91
N MET A 30 -25.94 -37.05 -23.31
CA MET A 30 -26.32 -36.73 -21.93
C MET A 30 -27.85 -36.63 -21.77
N ARG A 31 -28.55 -36.09 -22.76
CA ARG A 31 -30.02 -35.96 -22.76
C ARG A 31 -30.72 -37.32 -22.88
N GLU A 32 -30.20 -38.20 -23.73
CA GLU A 32 -30.66 -39.59 -23.87
C GLU A 32 -30.37 -40.40 -22.61
N GLU A 33 -29.22 -40.20 -21.98
CA GLU A 33 -28.82 -40.85 -20.73
C GLU A 33 -29.73 -40.42 -19.56
N ILE A 34 -30.06 -39.13 -19.47
CA ILE A 34 -31.06 -38.61 -18.50
C ILE A 34 -32.43 -39.24 -18.77
N ALA A 35 -32.90 -39.27 -20.02
CA ALA A 35 -34.19 -39.86 -20.37
C ALA A 35 -34.24 -41.37 -20.06
N ARG A 36 -33.14 -42.09 -20.26
CA ARG A 36 -32.99 -43.51 -19.93
C ARG A 36 -33.00 -43.74 -18.41
N ASN A 37 -32.31 -42.88 -17.64
CA ASN A 37 -32.31 -42.93 -16.18
C ASN A 37 -33.66 -42.57 -15.56
N GLN A 38 -34.51 -41.79 -16.27
CA GLN A 38 -35.85 -41.45 -15.84
C GLN A 38 -36.92 -42.50 -16.21
N SER A 39 -36.67 -43.32 -17.24
CA SER A 39 -37.62 -44.33 -17.76
C SER A 39 -37.35 -45.76 -17.28
N GLY A 40 -36.10 -46.08 -16.93
CA GLY A 40 -35.78 -47.25 -16.11
C GLY A 40 -35.83 -46.89 -14.62
N ASN A 41 -35.89 -47.88 -13.72
CA ASN A 41 -35.72 -47.72 -12.27
C ASN A 41 -34.31 -47.15 -11.95
N GLY A 42 -34.07 -45.89 -12.28
CA GLY A 42 -32.79 -45.20 -12.19
C GLY A 42 -32.60 -44.48 -10.86
N VAL A 43 -31.32 -44.37 -10.48
CA VAL A 43 -30.75 -43.72 -9.30
C VAL A 43 -31.61 -43.88 -8.04
N ILE A 44 -31.24 -44.86 -7.21
CA ILE A 44 -31.76 -44.97 -5.85
C ILE A 44 -31.16 -43.81 -5.05
N VAL A 45 -31.99 -42.82 -4.73
CA VAL A 45 -31.64 -41.76 -3.78
C VAL A 45 -31.61 -42.41 -2.40
N ILE A 46 -30.42 -42.66 -1.88
CA ILE A 46 -30.24 -43.11 -0.50
C ILE A 46 -30.25 -41.84 0.36
N PRO A 47 -31.34 -41.53 1.09
CA PRO A 47 -31.33 -40.41 2.00
C PRO A 47 -30.27 -40.66 3.10
N PRO A 48 -29.62 -39.61 3.62
CA PRO A 48 -28.75 -39.78 4.78
C PRO A 48 -29.55 -40.43 5.90
N GLN A 49 -28.98 -41.43 6.57
CA GLN A 49 -29.59 -41.99 7.78
C GLN A 49 -29.77 -40.84 8.77
N LYS A 50 -31.01 -40.41 9.02
CA LYS A 50 -31.31 -39.56 10.18
C LYS A 50 -30.94 -40.39 11.39
N SER A 51 -29.78 -40.12 11.99
CA SER A 51 -29.56 -40.47 13.39
C SER A 51 -30.76 -39.92 14.14
N ALA A 52 -31.49 -40.79 14.82
CA ALA A 52 -32.47 -40.36 15.80
C ALA A 52 -31.69 -39.77 16.98
N GLU A 53 -31.11 -38.59 16.79
CA GLU A 53 -30.70 -37.75 17.90
C GLU A 53 -32.00 -37.35 18.62
N ALA A 54 -32.13 -37.81 19.87
CA ALA A 54 -33.14 -37.27 20.77
C ALA A 54 -33.09 -35.73 20.70
N PRO A 55 -34.23 -35.02 20.76
CA PRO A 55 -34.22 -33.57 20.68
C PRO A 55 -33.26 -33.03 21.74
N ALA A 56 -32.13 -32.48 21.29
CA ALA A 56 -31.21 -31.78 22.17
C ALA A 56 -32.01 -30.72 22.94
N PRO A 57 -31.73 -30.48 24.23
CA PRO A 57 -32.40 -29.41 24.96
C PRO A 57 -32.24 -28.12 24.16
N PHE A 58 -33.35 -27.39 23.97
CA PHE A 58 -33.39 -26.14 23.21
C PHE A 58 -32.32 -25.20 23.76
N LYS A 59 -31.21 -25.06 23.03
CA LYS A 59 -30.10 -24.22 23.47
C LYS A 59 -30.49 -22.78 23.18
N LYS A 60 -30.68 -21.99 24.23
CA LYS A 60 -30.95 -20.56 24.10
C LYS A 60 -29.84 -19.88 23.29
N LEU A 61 -30.24 -18.92 22.46
CA LEU A 61 -29.32 -18.11 21.68
C LEU A 61 -28.61 -17.12 22.61
N ARG A 62 -27.27 -17.10 22.61
CA ARG A 62 -26.50 -16.20 23.46
C ARG A 62 -26.39 -14.83 22.80
N VAL A 63 -27.08 -13.85 23.36
CA VAL A 63 -27.25 -12.52 22.78
C VAL A 63 -26.47 -11.47 23.54
N ALA A 64 -25.67 -10.71 22.82
CA ALA A 64 -25.01 -9.51 23.29
C ALA A 64 -25.62 -8.26 22.65
N ALA A 65 -25.51 -7.11 23.32
CA ALA A 65 -25.83 -5.82 22.71
C ALA A 65 -24.62 -4.89 22.75
N TYR A 66 -24.51 -4.01 21.76
CA TYR A 66 -23.48 -2.99 21.70
C TYR A 66 -24.09 -1.58 21.68
N CYS A 67 -23.77 -0.80 22.71
CA CYS A 67 -24.24 0.57 22.88
C CYS A 67 -23.10 1.58 22.74
N ARG A 68 -23.34 2.67 22.01
CA ARG A 68 -22.40 3.79 21.88
C ARG A 68 -23.16 5.09 21.65
N VAL A 69 -22.84 6.11 22.44
CA VAL A 69 -23.28 7.49 22.18
C VAL A 69 -22.23 8.25 21.39
N SER A 70 -22.67 9.11 20.46
CA SER A 70 -21.78 10.09 19.84
C SER A 70 -21.71 11.36 20.69
N THR A 71 -20.57 12.04 20.65
CA THR A 71 -20.33 13.31 21.37
C THR A 71 -21.36 14.40 21.06
N GLN A 72 -22.04 14.37 19.90
CA GLN A 72 -23.11 15.31 19.57
C GLN A 72 -24.46 14.99 20.25
N GLU A 73 -24.70 13.74 20.65
CA GLU A 73 -25.92 13.31 21.36
C GLU A 73 -25.81 13.49 22.88
N GLU A 74 -24.63 13.80 23.41
CA GLU A 74 -24.38 14.05 24.83
C GLU A 74 -25.16 15.25 25.39
N GLN A 75 -25.72 16.10 24.52
CA GLN A 75 -26.65 17.17 24.93
C GLN A 75 -28.01 16.62 25.42
N GLN A 76 -28.30 15.33 25.22
CA GLN A 76 -29.43 14.64 25.82
C GLN A 76 -28.96 13.71 26.95
N VAL A 77 -28.95 14.24 28.17
CA VAL A 77 -28.82 13.46 29.42
C VAL A 77 -29.87 12.34 29.40
N GLY A 78 -29.43 11.08 29.43
CA GLY A 78 -30.31 9.89 29.43
C GLY A 78 -30.36 9.09 28.11
N SER A 79 -29.74 9.55 27.02
CA SER A 79 -29.76 8.82 25.73
C SER A 79 -28.99 7.49 25.74
N PHE A 80 -28.04 7.32 26.67
CA PHE A 80 -27.24 6.11 26.80
C PHE A 80 -27.94 5.05 27.65
N GLU A 81 -28.40 5.41 28.85
CA GLU A 81 -29.14 4.53 29.76
C GLU A 81 -30.40 4.00 29.10
N MET A 82 -31.06 4.82 28.27
CA MET A 82 -32.20 4.39 27.47
C MET A 82 -31.85 3.34 26.42
N GLN A 83 -30.65 3.38 25.82
CA GLN A 83 -30.20 2.33 24.88
C GLN A 83 -29.93 1.02 25.60
N VAL A 84 -29.25 1.07 26.75
CA VAL A 84 -28.98 -0.11 27.58
C VAL A 84 -30.31 -0.74 28.03
N HIS A 85 -31.23 0.07 28.55
CA HIS A 85 -32.57 -0.37 28.97
C HIS A 85 -33.37 -0.98 27.82
N HIS A 86 -33.33 -0.35 26.64
CA HIS A 86 -34.00 -0.83 25.43
C HIS A 86 -33.53 -2.23 25.03
N PHE A 87 -32.21 -2.44 24.91
CA PHE A 87 -31.67 -3.74 24.55
C PHE A 87 -31.84 -4.79 25.65
N THR A 88 -31.73 -4.41 26.93
CA THR A 88 -32.00 -5.30 28.06
C THR A 88 -33.42 -5.87 27.97
N LYS A 89 -34.42 -4.98 27.86
CA LYS A 89 -35.84 -5.39 27.71
C LYS A 89 -36.09 -6.24 26.48
N ARG A 90 -35.46 -5.89 25.35
CA ARG A 90 -35.60 -6.65 24.10
C ARG A 90 -35.07 -8.07 24.26
N ILE A 91 -33.96 -8.25 24.98
CA ILE A 91 -33.40 -9.58 25.20
C ILE A 91 -34.25 -10.38 26.18
N GLU A 92 -34.64 -9.79 27.30
CA GLU A 92 -35.44 -10.44 28.34
C GLU A 92 -36.86 -10.83 27.86
N ALA A 93 -37.41 -10.09 26.90
CA ALA A 93 -38.72 -10.39 26.32
C ALA A 93 -38.73 -11.67 25.45
N ASN A 94 -37.56 -12.18 25.05
CA ASN A 94 -37.43 -13.37 24.21
C ASN A 94 -37.01 -14.59 25.05
N PRO A 95 -37.89 -15.58 25.31
CA PRO A 95 -37.57 -16.73 26.16
C PRO A 95 -36.45 -17.62 25.58
N GLU A 96 -36.26 -17.54 24.26
CA GLU A 96 -35.24 -18.23 23.47
C GLU A 96 -33.86 -17.58 23.55
N TRP A 97 -33.73 -16.40 24.16
CA TRP A 97 -32.48 -15.67 24.26
C TRP A 97 -31.90 -15.72 25.68
N GLU A 98 -30.57 -15.72 25.74
CA GLU A 98 -29.79 -15.61 26.97
C GLU A 98 -28.89 -14.38 26.85
N MET A 99 -29.03 -13.43 27.77
CA MET A 99 -28.18 -12.23 27.76
C MET A 99 -26.76 -12.57 28.20
N VAL A 100 -25.78 -12.29 27.33
CA VAL A 100 -24.35 -12.44 27.64
C VAL A 100 -23.85 -11.20 28.38
N GLU A 101 -23.81 -10.07 27.66
CA GLU A 101 -23.34 -8.80 28.16
C GLU A 101 -23.82 -7.67 27.23
N ILE A 102 -24.03 -6.49 27.81
CA ILE A 102 -24.21 -5.25 27.05
C ILE A 102 -22.86 -4.53 27.04
N TYR A 103 -22.19 -4.56 25.90
CA TYR A 103 -20.91 -3.91 25.69
C TYR A 103 -21.11 -2.43 25.40
N GLN A 104 -20.27 -1.59 25.98
CA GLN A 104 -20.42 -0.14 25.90
C GLN A 104 -19.11 0.60 25.67
N ASP A 105 -19.19 1.71 24.95
CA ASP A 105 -18.12 2.69 24.81
C ASP A 105 -18.67 4.10 25.08
N GLU A 106 -18.22 4.73 26.17
CA GLU A 106 -18.57 6.11 26.53
C GLU A 106 -17.71 7.12 25.75
N GLY A 107 -18.36 8.14 25.18
CA GLY A 107 -17.77 9.14 24.29
C GLY A 107 -16.96 10.24 24.99
N ILE A 108 -16.29 9.96 26.11
CA ILE A 108 -15.68 11.02 26.92
C ILE A 108 -14.38 11.52 26.27
N SER A 109 -14.47 12.70 25.67
CA SER A 109 -13.37 13.57 25.20
C SER A 109 -12.79 13.29 23.81
N ALA A 110 -12.83 14.34 22.99
CA ALA A 110 -12.30 14.42 21.63
C ALA A 110 -10.76 14.33 21.53
N THR A 111 -10.05 14.13 22.64
CA THR A 111 -8.58 14.20 22.71
C THR A 111 -7.92 12.87 23.03
N THR A 112 -8.66 11.81 23.37
CA THR A 112 -8.09 10.45 23.53
C THR A 112 -9.10 9.36 23.14
N ILE A 113 -9.61 9.44 21.90
CA ILE A 113 -10.57 8.50 21.28
C ILE A 113 -9.91 7.17 20.88
N GLU A 114 -9.11 6.51 21.72
CA GLU A 114 -8.18 5.51 21.19
C GLU A 114 -8.53 4.02 21.27
N LYS A 115 -9.48 3.51 22.06
CA LYS A 115 -9.56 2.03 22.16
C LYS A 115 -10.89 1.29 21.98
N ARG A 116 -12.07 1.94 21.90
CA ARG A 116 -13.38 1.24 21.76
C ARG A 116 -13.39 -0.11 22.51
N LEU A 117 -13.00 -0.06 23.79
CA LEU A 117 -12.63 -1.25 24.54
C LEU A 117 -13.81 -2.20 24.69
N GLY A 118 -15.03 -1.66 24.83
CA GLY A 118 -16.26 -2.44 24.85
C GLY A 118 -16.49 -3.16 23.53
N PHE A 119 -16.30 -2.47 22.40
CA PHE A 119 -16.41 -3.11 21.09
C PHE A 119 -15.35 -4.20 20.88
N GLN A 120 -14.09 -3.93 21.25
CA GLN A 120 -13.00 -4.91 21.13
C GLN A 120 -13.26 -6.15 21.98
N LYS A 121 -13.72 -5.95 23.23
CA LYS A 121 -14.12 -7.03 24.12
C LYS A 121 -15.26 -7.85 23.54
N MET A 122 -16.30 -7.20 23.01
CA MET A 122 -17.42 -7.87 22.33
C MET A 122 -16.96 -8.77 21.19
N ILE A 123 -16.09 -8.26 20.32
CA ILE A 123 -15.57 -9.04 19.20
C ILE A 123 -14.72 -10.21 19.70
N ALA A 124 -13.90 -10.02 20.73
CA ALA A 124 -13.12 -11.10 21.34
C ALA A 124 -14.02 -12.18 21.95
N ASP A 125 -15.07 -11.78 22.68
CA ASP A 125 -16.04 -12.71 23.27
C ASP A 125 -16.86 -13.46 22.20
N ALA A 126 -17.14 -12.81 21.07
CA ALA A 126 -17.74 -13.48 19.91
C ALA A 126 -16.79 -14.50 19.27
N VAL A 127 -15.51 -14.17 19.13
CA VAL A 127 -14.47 -15.08 18.60
C VAL A 127 -14.21 -16.26 19.54
N ASP A 128 -14.26 -16.04 20.85
CA ASP A 128 -14.22 -17.09 21.89
C ASP A 128 -15.48 -17.98 21.87
N GLY A 129 -16.43 -17.68 20.99
CA GLY A 129 -17.67 -18.42 20.83
C GLY A 129 -18.60 -18.26 22.02
N LYS A 130 -18.57 -17.12 22.74
CA LYS A 130 -19.49 -16.81 23.86
C LYS A 130 -20.80 -16.17 23.38
N ILE A 131 -20.81 -15.62 22.18
CA ILE A 131 -21.93 -14.86 21.59
C ILE A 131 -22.38 -15.55 20.31
N ASP A 132 -23.69 -15.65 20.10
CA ASP A 132 -24.31 -16.16 18.87
C ASP A 132 -24.97 -15.02 18.05
N LEU A 133 -25.47 -13.98 18.73
CA LEU A 133 -26.12 -12.81 18.13
C LEU A 133 -25.66 -11.51 18.80
N ILE A 134 -25.32 -10.52 18.00
CA ILE A 134 -25.01 -9.15 18.44
C ILE A 134 -26.13 -8.21 17.98
N LEU A 135 -26.69 -7.46 18.92
CA LEU A 135 -27.65 -6.39 18.64
C LEU A 135 -26.94 -5.04 18.68
N THR A 136 -27.19 -4.18 17.68
CA THR A 136 -26.68 -2.81 17.67
C THR A 136 -27.70 -1.87 17.04
N LYS A 137 -27.68 -0.60 17.45
CA LYS A 137 -28.68 0.38 16.99
C LYS A 137 -28.63 0.63 15.48
N SER A 138 -27.42 0.78 14.93
CA SER A 138 -27.23 1.06 13.50
C SER A 138 -25.86 0.60 13.01
N ILE A 139 -25.68 0.58 11.68
CA ILE A 139 -24.39 0.27 11.04
C ILE A 139 -23.30 1.25 11.48
N SER A 140 -23.63 2.53 11.62
CA SER A 140 -22.71 3.59 12.06
C SER A 140 -22.24 3.46 13.52
N ARG A 141 -22.97 2.69 14.35
CA ARG A 141 -22.50 2.33 15.70
C ARG A 141 -21.48 1.21 15.66
N PHE A 142 -21.54 0.33 14.67
CA PHE A 142 -20.71 -0.88 14.62
C PHE A 142 -19.25 -0.60 14.23
N GLY A 143 -18.97 0.37 13.36
CA GLY A 143 -17.60 0.70 12.96
C GLY A 143 -17.34 2.19 12.75
N ARG A 144 -16.06 2.57 12.65
CA ARG A 144 -15.64 3.96 12.42
C ARG A 144 -15.64 4.33 10.94
N ASN A 145 -15.28 3.37 10.10
CA ASN A 145 -15.30 3.51 8.66
C ASN A 145 -15.89 2.22 8.04
N ILE A 146 -16.27 2.29 6.78
CA ILE A 146 -16.97 1.21 6.08
C ILE A 146 -16.10 -0.05 5.95
N VAL A 147 -14.78 0.12 5.83
CA VAL A 147 -13.82 -0.99 5.75
C VAL A 147 -13.78 -1.77 7.06
N ASP A 148 -13.73 -1.08 8.20
CA ASP A 148 -13.74 -1.69 9.53
C ASP A 148 -15.03 -2.48 9.77
N ILE A 149 -16.18 -1.90 9.38
CA ILE A 149 -17.50 -2.55 9.48
C ILE A 149 -17.50 -3.86 8.69
N LEU A 150 -17.09 -3.80 7.41
CA LEU A 150 -17.01 -4.97 6.53
C LEU A 150 -16.09 -6.05 7.08
N ASN A 151 -14.92 -5.68 7.58
CA ASN A 151 -13.95 -6.63 8.13
C ASN A 151 -14.53 -7.34 9.36
N ASN A 152 -15.11 -6.61 10.30
CA ASN A 152 -15.73 -7.20 11.49
C ASN A 152 -16.91 -8.12 11.13
N LEU A 153 -17.77 -7.70 10.22
CA LEU A 153 -18.88 -8.54 9.74
C LEU A 153 -18.35 -9.84 9.11
N ARG A 154 -17.35 -9.76 8.22
CA ARG A 154 -16.72 -10.94 7.61
C ARG A 154 -16.12 -11.86 8.65
N THR A 155 -15.39 -11.32 9.63
CA THR A 155 -14.81 -12.09 10.73
C THR A 155 -15.88 -12.87 11.49
N LEU A 156 -16.97 -12.21 11.90
CA LEU A 156 -18.06 -12.83 12.65
C LEU A 156 -18.79 -13.91 11.84
N SER A 157 -19.04 -13.67 10.55
CA SER A 157 -19.67 -14.67 9.67
C SER A 157 -18.79 -15.88 9.36
N ALA A 158 -17.46 -15.74 9.49
CA ALA A 158 -16.52 -16.81 9.20
C ALA A 158 -16.27 -17.73 10.42
N LEU A 159 -16.81 -17.37 11.60
CA LEU A 159 -16.76 -18.22 12.79
C LEU A 159 -17.61 -19.48 12.60
N ASN A 160 -17.33 -20.51 13.40
CA ASN A 160 -18.07 -21.76 13.40
C ASN A 160 -18.51 -22.13 14.83
N PRO A 161 -19.78 -21.91 15.21
CA PRO A 161 -20.88 -21.37 14.39
C PRO A 161 -20.70 -19.86 14.09
N PRO A 162 -21.31 -19.35 13.00
CA PRO A 162 -21.23 -17.93 12.63
C PRO A 162 -21.99 -17.07 13.65
N VAL A 163 -21.46 -15.88 13.92
CA VAL A 163 -22.10 -14.90 14.81
C VAL A 163 -22.87 -13.89 13.96
N SER A 164 -24.17 -13.75 14.28
CA SER A 164 -25.06 -12.85 13.55
C SER A 164 -25.01 -11.44 14.14
N VAL A 165 -25.19 -10.41 13.30
CA VAL A 165 -25.27 -9.01 13.74
C VAL A 165 -26.55 -8.38 13.26
N GLU A 166 -27.40 -7.92 14.17
CA GLU A 166 -28.64 -7.23 13.87
C GLU A 166 -28.49 -5.72 14.04
N PHE A 167 -28.85 -5.00 12.98
CA PHE A 167 -28.87 -3.55 12.91
C PHE A 167 -30.32 -3.07 12.98
N GLU A 168 -30.72 -2.52 14.12
CA GLU A 168 -32.12 -2.16 14.39
C GLU A 168 -32.65 -1.07 13.45
N THR A 169 -31.85 -0.02 13.20
CA THR A 169 -32.27 1.14 12.38
C THR A 169 -32.47 0.75 10.92
N GLU A 170 -31.57 -0.07 10.39
CA GLU A 170 -31.62 -0.53 9.00
C GLU A 170 -32.57 -1.73 8.83
N GLY A 171 -32.95 -2.41 9.92
CA GLY A 171 -33.81 -3.59 9.88
C GLY A 171 -33.13 -4.80 9.23
N ILE A 172 -31.80 -4.91 9.38
CA ILE A 172 -30.99 -5.93 8.70
C ILE A 172 -30.29 -6.81 9.73
N THR A 173 -30.39 -8.12 9.58
CA THR A 173 -29.61 -9.09 10.34
C THR A 173 -28.59 -9.75 9.43
N TYR A 174 -27.30 -9.57 9.68
CA TYR A 174 -26.22 -10.19 8.92
C TYR A 174 -25.79 -11.50 9.58
N THR A 175 -26.00 -12.62 8.87
CA THR A 175 -25.80 -14.01 9.33
C THR A 175 -24.69 -14.75 8.58
N GLY A 176 -24.14 -14.17 7.51
CA GLY A 176 -23.14 -14.85 6.66
C GLY A 176 -23.69 -15.95 5.73
N ASP A 177 -24.95 -16.37 5.88
CA ASP A 177 -25.62 -17.45 5.12
C ASP A 177 -26.00 -17.09 3.67
N GLY A 178 -25.48 -15.98 3.15
CA GLY A 178 -25.72 -15.50 1.78
C GLY A 178 -27.04 -14.78 1.55
N LYS A 179 -28.00 -14.81 2.49
CA LYS A 179 -29.29 -14.09 2.38
C LYS A 179 -29.14 -12.56 2.45
N ASN A 180 -28.01 -12.07 2.98
CA ASN A 180 -27.72 -10.65 3.16
C ASN A 180 -26.53 -10.15 2.30
N ASN A 181 -26.29 -10.79 1.14
CA ASN A 181 -25.24 -10.40 0.20
C ASN A 181 -25.37 -8.97 -0.33
N LEU A 182 -26.58 -8.40 -0.36
CA LEU A 182 -26.82 -7.03 -0.82
C LEU A 182 -26.17 -5.99 0.10
N LEU A 183 -26.25 -6.16 1.42
CA LEU A 183 -25.65 -5.24 2.38
C LEU A 183 -24.11 -5.25 2.24
N ILE A 184 -23.50 -6.43 2.12
CA ILE A 184 -22.05 -6.54 1.91
C ILE A 184 -21.65 -5.96 0.56
N ALA A 185 -22.43 -6.17 -0.51
CA ALA A 185 -22.15 -5.59 -1.81
C ALA A 185 -22.22 -4.06 -1.77
N LEU A 186 -23.25 -3.49 -1.14
CA LEU A 186 -23.40 -2.04 -0.96
C LEU A 186 -22.25 -1.45 -0.13
N LEU A 187 -21.98 -2.02 1.04
CA LEU A 187 -20.87 -1.57 1.89
C LEU A 187 -19.53 -1.71 1.16
N SER A 188 -19.33 -2.79 0.39
CA SER A 188 -18.09 -2.97 -0.40
C SER A 188 -17.95 -1.90 -1.48
N ALA A 189 -19.04 -1.58 -2.18
CA ALA A 189 -19.06 -0.50 -3.18
C ALA A 189 -18.76 0.87 -2.54
N LEU A 190 -19.37 1.16 -1.39
CA LEU A 190 -19.11 2.41 -0.65
C LEU A 190 -17.66 2.50 -0.15
N ALA A 191 -17.11 1.40 0.40
CA ALA A 191 -15.71 1.35 0.82
C ALA A 191 -14.75 1.59 -0.35
N GLU A 192 -15.08 1.05 -1.52
CA GLU A 192 -14.31 1.25 -2.74
C GLU A 192 -14.37 2.71 -3.23
N MET A 193 -15.56 3.32 -3.20
CA MET A 193 -15.74 4.75 -3.51
C MET A 193 -14.95 5.65 -2.56
N GLU A 194 -14.99 5.40 -1.25
CA GLU A 194 -14.20 6.17 -0.28
C GLU A 194 -12.70 6.06 -0.52
N SER A 195 -12.22 4.84 -0.82
CA SER A 195 -10.81 4.59 -1.12
C SER A 195 -10.38 5.37 -2.37
N GLN A 196 -11.21 5.35 -3.41
CA GLN A 196 -10.98 6.11 -4.63
C GLN A 196 -10.94 7.61 -4.35
N GLN A 197 -11.93 8.17 -3.64
CA GLN A 197 -12.01 9.59 -3.30
C GLN A 197 -10.79 10.06 -2.48
N LYS A 198 -10.37 9.29 -1.47
CA LYS A 198 -9.16 9.59 -0.68
C LYS A 198 -7.92 9.64 -1.56
N SER A 199 -7.75 8.64 -2.44
CA SER A 199 -6.65 8.60 -3.40
C SER A 199 -6.68 9.82 -4.34
N GLU A 200 -7.84 10.18 -4.87
CA GLU A 200 -8.00 11.34 -5.75
C GLU A 200 -7.67 12.66 -5.04
N ALA A 201 -8.13 12.83 -3.81
CA ALA A 201 -7.83 13.99 -2.98
C ALA A 201 -6.32 14.12 -2.70
N ILE A 202 -5.66 13.01 -2.34
CA ILE A 202 -4.20 12.99 -2.12
C ILE A 202 -3.45 13.34 -3.41
N LYS A 203 -3.82 12.71 -4.54
CA LYS A 203 -3.21 13.00 -5.84
C LYS A 203 -3.42 14.46 -6.25
N ALA A 204 -4.63 15.00 -6.04
CA ALA A 204 -4.93 16.40 -6.26
C ALA A 204 -4.03 17.29 -5.39
N GLY A 205 -3.99 17.11 -4.08
CA GLY A 205 -3.14 17.90 -3.19
C GLY A 205 -1.65 17.86 -3.57
N ILE A 206 -1.16 16.72 -4.05
CA ILE A 206 0.19 16.62 -4.61
C ILE A 206 0.35 17.47 -5.87
N ARG A 207 -0.59 17.38 -6.84
CA ARG A 207 -0.56 18.19 -8.07
C ARG A 207 -0.63 19.68 -7.79
N TRP A 208 -1.48 20.10 -6.85
CA TRP A 208 -1.57 21.51 -6.42
C TRP A 208 -0.22 22.01 -5.90
N ARG A 209 0.45 21.25 -5.03
CA ARG A 209 1.80 21.61 -4.56
C ARG A 209 2.83 21.69 -5.68
N MET A 210 2.71 20.85 -6.71
CA MET A 210 3.59 20.92 -7.89
C MET A 210 3.31 22.17 -8.74
N ALA A 211 2.04 22.51 -8.95
CA ALA A 211 1.62 23.71 -9.66
C ALA A 211 2.08 24.99 -8.97
N GLU A 212 1.98 25.05 -7.64
CA GLU A 212 2.47 26.15 -6.80
C GLU A 212 4.01 26.13 -6.64
N GLY A 213 4.68 25.09 -7.14
CA GLY A 213 6.14 24.96 -7.04
C GLY A 213 6.68 24.80 -5.62
N ILE A 214 5.86 24.31 -4.68
CA ILE A 214 6.23 24.02 -3.29
C ILE A 214 6.36 22.51 -3.03
N TYR A 215 6.37 21.71 -4.09
CA TYR A 215 6.48 20.26 -4.01
C TYR A 215 7.82 19.82 -3.46
N LYS A 216 7.78 18.92 -2.48
CA LYS A 216 8.96 18.38 -1.80
C LYS A 216 9.43 17.11 -2.51
N PHE A 217 10.50 17.19 -3.29
CA PHE A 217 11.11 15.99 -3.86
C PHE A 217 11.76 15.10 -2.78
N SER A 218 11.89 13.81 -3.09
CA SER A 218 12.50 12.81 -2.21
C SER A 218 14.02 12.93 -2.15
N VAL A 219 14.57 12.91 -0.93
CA VAL A 219 16.01 12.99 -0.65
C VAL A 219 16.65 11.61 -0.42
N HIS A 220 15.85 10.55 -0.28
CA HIS A 220 16.33 9.20 0.08
C HIS A 220 17.43 8.70 -0.87
N ASN A 221 17.16 8.74 -2.18
CA ASN A 221 18.11 8.33 -3.23
C ASN A 221 18.69 9.52 -4.01
N THR A 222 18.57 10.75 -3.50
CA THR A 222 19.17 11.95 -4.11
C THR A 222 20.37 12.33 -3.25
N LEU A 223 21.59 12.09 -3.75
CA LEU A 223 22.82 12.45 -3.03
C LEU A 223 22.93 13.96 -2.84
N GLY A 224 23.68 14.37 -1.82
CA GLY A 224 23.99 15.78 -1.56
C GLY A 224 22.89 16.53 -0.84
N PHE A 225 21.74 15.90 -0.59
CA PHE A 225 20.60 16.54 0.06
C PHE A 225 20.03 15.68 1.18
N TYR A 226 19.57 16.34 2.24
CA TYR A 226 18.77 15.76 3.30
C TYR A 226 17.66 16.71 3.75
N ARG A 227 16.74 16.21 4.59
CA ARG A 227 15.74 17.04 5.25
C ARG A 227 16.03 17.10 6.74
N ASP A 228 16.13 18.31 7.27
CA ASP A 228 16.29 18.54 8.71
C ASP A 228 15.01 18.18 9.49
N HIS A 229 15.04 18.33 10.81
CA HIS A 229 13.90 18.08 11.70
C HIS A 229 12.67 18.95 11.35
N PHE A 230 12.89 20.16 10.81
CA PHE A 230 11.84 21.07 10.37
C PHE A 230 11.36 20.79 8.94
N GLY A 231 11.90 19.76 8.28
CA GLY A 231 11.54 19.35 6.93
C GLY A 231 12.08 20.27 5.83
N ARG A 232 13.01 21.16 6.16
CA ARG A 232 13.72 22.03 5.20
C ARG A 232 14.75 21.20 4.44
N LEU A 233 14.93 21.51 3.16
CA LEU A 233 15.92 20.86 2.32
C LEU A 233 17.28 21.52 2.58
N VAL A 234 18.28 20.72 2.94
CA VAL A 234 19.63 21.19 3.27
C VAL A 234 20.65 20.36 2.48
N ILE A 235 21.74 21.00 2.07
CA ILE A 235 22.87 20.32 1.42
C ILE A 235 23.65 19.55 2.48
N GLU A 236 23.92 18.27 2.23
CA GLU A 236 24.87 17.48 3.01
C GLU A 236 26.26 17.64 2.39
N PRO A 237 27.21 18.35 3.03
CA PRO A 237 28.49 18.68 2.41
C PRO A 237 29.28 17.45 1.94
N THR A 238 29.25 16.35 2.69
CA THR A 238 30.03 15.14 2.35
C THR A 238 29.49 14.47 1.08
N GLU A 239 28.17 14.32 0.98
CA GLU A 239 27.55 13.77 -0.23
C GLU A 239 27.60 14.75 -1.40
N ALA A 240 27.54 16.07 -1.14
CA ALA A 240 27.64 17.09 -2.17
C ALA A 240 28.99 17.02 -2.89
N ARG A 241 30.08 16.77 -2.17
CA ARG A 241 31.42 16.54 -2.77
C ARG A 241 31.46 15.37 -3.74
N ILE A 242 30.68 14.31 -3.48
CA ILE A 242 30.57 13.17 -4.41
C ILE A 242 29.88 13.63 -5.70
N VAL A 243 28.84 14.45 -5.59
CA VAL A 243 28.13 15.02 -6.73
C VAL A 243 29.07 15.94 -7.52
N GLU A 244 29.77 16.86 -6.86
CA GLU A 244 30.77 17.75 -7.47
C GLU A 244 31.82 16.96 -8.23
N TYR A 245 32.42 15.94 -7.59
CA TYR A 245 33.39 15.04 -8.22
C TYR A 245 32.84 14.36 -9.48
N ILE A 246 31.58 13.89 -9.45
CA ILE A 246 30.93 13.28 -10.61
C ILE A 246 30.81 14.28 -11.77
N TYR A 247 30.42 15.53 -11.50
CA TYR A 247 30.28 16.56 -12.52
C TYR A 247 31.64 17.03 -13.05
N GLU A 248 32.61 17.31 -12.17
CA GLU A 248 33.98 17.70 -12.53
C GLU A 248 34.64 16.64 -13.40
N SER A 249 34.59 15.37 -12.98
CA SER A 249 35.15 14.23 -13.75
C SER A 249 34.56 14.14 -15.15
N CYS A 250 33.25 14.41 -15.29
CA CYS A 250 32.58 14.41 -16.58
C CYS A 250 33.01 15.59 -17.46
N LEU A 251 33.19 16.78 -16.88
CA LEU A 251 33.69 17.97 -17.57
C LEU A 251 35.15 17.80 -18.02
N GLU A 252 35.97 17.10 -17.23
CA GLU A 252 37.33 16.68 -17.59
C GLU A 252 37.35 15.60 -18.68
N GLY A 253 36.19 15.05 -19.03
CA GLY A 253 35.98 14.19 -20.19
C GLY A 253 35.83 12.71 -19.90
N ALA A 254 35.80 12.30 -18.62
CA ALA A 254 35.61 10.91 -18.24
C ALA A 254 34.20 10.41 -18.59
N ALA A 255 34.12 9.16 -19.02
CA ALA A 255 32.86 8.50 -19.30
C ALA A 255 32.15 8.10 -17.98
N PRO A 256 30.80 8.02 -17.96
CA PRO A 256 30.06 7.57 -16.78
C PRO A 256 30.49 6.20 -16.24
N ALA A 257 31.02 5.32 -17.10
CA ALA A 257 31.55 4.02 -16.70
C ALA A 257 32.88 4.12 -15.93
N GLU A 258 33.75 5.04 -16.33
CA GLU A 258 35.03 5.30 -15.65
C GLU A 258 34.78 5.94 -14.28
N ILE A 259 33.85 6.89 -14.21
CA ILE A 259 33.43 7.52 -12.96
C ILE A 259 32.84 6.48 -12.00
N ALA A 260 31.98 5.58 -12.50
CA ALA A 260 31.41 4.51 -11.68
C ALA A 260 32.49 3.53 -11.15
N ALA A 261 33.45 3.15 -11.99
CA ALA A 261 34.57 2.30 -11.58
C ALA A 261 35.42 2.99 -10.50
N ALA A 262 35.76 4.27 -10.69
CA ALA A 262 36.55 5.04 -9.73
C ALA A 262 35.85 5.21 -8.37
N LEU A 263 34.53 5.45 -8.36
CA LEU A 263 33.77 5.52 -7.11
C LEU A 263 33.73 4.15 -6.38
N THR A 264 33.58 3.07 -7.15
CA THR A 264 33.59 1.70 -6.60
C THR A 264 34.96 1.33 -6.02
N GLU A 265 36.04 1.63 -6.74
CA GLU A 265 37.42 1.38 -6.29
C GLU A 265 37.75 2.17 -5.01
N GLN A 266 37.17 3.36 -4.87
CA GLN A 266 37.30 4.19 -3.67
C GLN A 266 36.43 3.73 -2.49
N GLY A 267 35.63 2.67 -2.65
CA GLY A 267 34.76 2.14 -1.59
C GLY A 267 33.56 3.04 -1.27
N ILE A 268 33.21 3.95 -2.19
CA ILE A 268 32.10 4.88 -2.01
C ILE A 268 30.79 4.15 -2.27
N LYS A 269 29.85 4.19 -1.31
CA LYS A 269 28.53 3.58 -1.48
C LYS A 269 27.69 4.36 -2.48
N SER A 270 26.93 3.65 -3.31
CA SER A 270 25.96 4.25 -4.22
C SER A 270 24.77 4.89 -3.46
N PRO A 271 23.93 5.72 -4.09
CA PRO A 271 22.77 6.34 -3.42
C PRO A 271 21.80 5.34 -2.78
N MET A 272 21.73 4.10 -3.28
CA MET A 272 20.90 3.03 -2.74
C MET A 272 21.64 2.17 -1.69
N GLY A 273 22.87 2.52 -1.32
CA GLY A 273 23.68 1.78 -0.35
C GLY A 273 24.50 0.62 -0.92
N ASN A 274 24.48 0.38 -2.24
CA ASN A 274 25.29 -0.70 -2.85
C ASN A 274 26.79 -0.36 -2.86
N ASP A 275 27.63 -1.39 -2.74
CA ASP A 275 29.10 -1.31 -2.85
C ASP A 275 29.59 -0.97 -4.26
N SER A 276 28.85 -1.39 -5.28
CA SER A 276 29.21 -1.17 -6.67
C SER A 276 28.36 -0.07 -7.30
N TRP A 277 29.02 0.82 -8.04
CA TRP A 277 28.36 1.83 -8.85
C TRP A 277 28.09 1.32 -10.25
N SER A 278 26.86 1.54 -10.72
CA SER A 278 26.53 1.30 -12.13
C SER A 278 26.74 2.58 -12.96
N PRO A 279 27.17 2.47 -14.23
CA PRO A 279 27.23 3.61 -15.14
C PRO A 279 25.86 4.29 -15.33
N GLY A 280 24.77 3.53 -15.18
CA GLY A 280 23.40 4.05 -15.24
C GLY A 280 23.08 4.99 -14.07
N THR A 281 23.57 4.67 -12.87
CA THR A 281 23.43 5.52 -11.67
C THR A 281 24.13 6.86 -11.87
N VAL A 282 25.38 6.84 -12.35
CA VAL A 282 26.14 8.06 -12.65
C VAL A 282 25.44 8.90 -13.72
N ARG A 283 24.95 8.27 -14.80
CA ARG A 283 24.21 8.97 -15.86
C ARG A 283 22.90 9.59 -15.35
N SER A 284 22.20 8.91 -14.43
CA SER A 284 21.00 9.44 -13.78
C SER A 284 21.31 10.69 -12.96
N ILE A 285 22.43 10.68 -12.20
CA ILE A 285 22.89 11.82 -11.42
C ILE A 285 23.26 13.00 -12.32
N LEU A 286 24.05 12.76 -13.37
CA LEU A 286 24.47 13.82 -14.30
C LEU A 286 23.28 14.45 -15.06
N ARG A 287 22.17 13.73 -15.26
CA ARG A 287 20.97 14.25 -15.95
C ARG A 287 19.93 14.88 -15.01
N ASN A 288 20.12 14.77 -13.71
CA ASN A 288 19.12 15.21 -12.75
C ASN A 288 19.24 16.73 -12.55
N GLU A 289 18.21 17.46 -12.99
CA GLU A 289 18.11 18.91 -12.90
C GLU A 289 18.16 19.44 -11.46
N LYS A 290 17.90 18.57 -10.47
CA LYS A 290 17.94 18.97 -9.06
C LYS A 290 19.31 19.48 -8.64
N TYR A 291 20.38 18.95 -9.23
CA TYR A 291 21.73 19.37 -8.84
C TYR A 291 22.06 20.81 -9.24
N CYS A 292 21.39 21.37 -10.26
CA CYS A 292 21.51 22.78 -10.62
C CYS A 292 20.46 23.69 -9.98
N GLY A 293 19.70 23.18 -8.99
CA GLY A 293 18.69 23.95 -8.26
C GLY A 293 17.30 23.92 -8.88
N ASP A 294 17.14 23.39 -10.10
CA ASP A 294 15.87 23.30 -10.80
C ASP A 294 15.07 22.05 -10.38
N ALA A 295 13.77 22.00 -10.66
CA ALA A 295 12.95 20.82 -10.38
C ALA A 295 11.92 20.56 -11.48
N LEU A 296 12.02 19.39 -12.11
CA LEU A 296 10.99 18.87 -13.01
C LEU A 296 10.14 17.83 -12.26
N MET A 297 8.89 18.18 -12.02
CA MET A 297 7.93 17.45 -11.21
C MET A 297 6.96 16.64 -12.07
N GLN A 298 6.35 15.63 -11.44
CA GLN A 298 5.39 14.73 -12.08
C GLN A 298 5.94 13.92 -13.26
N LYS A 299 7.22 13.51 -13.20
CA LYS A 299 7.82 12.57 -14.17
C LYS A 299 7.15 11.17 -14.14
N THR A 300 6.56 10.81 -13.01
CA THR A 300 5.80 9.58 -12.80
C THR A 300 4.53 9.88 -12.02
N TYR A 301 3.54 9.00 -12.11
CA TYR A 301 2.30 9.09 -11.34
C TYR A 301 1.69 7.70 -11.12
N THR A 302 0.83 7.58 -10.10
CA THR A 302 0.09 6.34 -9.82
C THR A 302 -1.23 6.37 -10.56
N LYS A 303 -1.39 5.50 -11.57
CA LYS A 303 -2.59 5.46 -12.42
C LYS A 303 -3.78 4.87 -11.66
N ASP A 304 -3.64 3.64 -11.20
CA ASP A 304 -4.67 2.93 -10.47
C ASP A 304 -4.43 2.99 -8.95
N PHE A 305 -5.48 3.32 -8.21
CA PHE A 305 -5.44 3.43 -6.76
C PHE A 305 -5.42 2.06 -6.07
N ARG A 306 -5.86 0.98 -6.74
CA ARG A 306 -5.86 -0.37 -6.15
C ARG A 306 -4.48 -1.02 -6.21
N THR A 307 -3.79 -0.90 -7.35
CA THR A 307 -2.45 -1.49 -7.51
C THR A 307 -1.33 -0.63 -6.94
N HIS A 308 -1.57 0.66 -6.69
CA HIS A 308 -0.59 1.65 -6.22
C HIS A 308 0.70 1.74 -7.07
N ARG A 309 0.69 1.19 -8.29
CA ARG A 309 1.86 1.13 -9.16
C ARG A 309 2.13 2.50 -9.79
N SER A 310 3.33 3.03 -9.57
CA SER A 310 3.81 4.22 -10.26
C SER A 310 4.26 3.89 -11.67
N VAL A 311 3.82 4.69 -12.64
CA VAL A 311 4.18 4.59 -14.07
C VAL A 311 4.77 5.91 -14.55
N LYS A 312 5.53 5.86 -15.66
CA LYS A 312 6.03 7.07 -16.33
C LYS A 312 4.84 7.93 -16.77
N ASN A 313 4.95 9.24 -16.58
CA ASN A 313 3.89 10.17 -16.96
C ASN A 313 3.87 10.40 -18.48
N THR A 314 2.72 10.07 -19.09
CA THR A 314 2.38 10.35 -20.50
C THR A 314 1.05 11.09 -20.64
N ASP A 315 0.27 11.19 -19.55
CA ASP A 315 -1.16 11.52 -19.63
C ASP A 315 -1.49 12.82 -18.87
N LEU A 316 -0.58 13.31 -18.03
CA LEU A 316 -0.81 14.45 -17.14
C LEU A 316 0.23 15.55 -17.35
N ASN A 317 -0.11 16.79 -16.99
CA ASN A 317 0.81 17.91 -16.99
C ASN A 317 2.05 17.64 -16.12
N MET A 318 3.21 18.04 -16.62
CA MET A 318 4.46 18.12 -15.85
C MET A 318 4.70 19.57 -15.45
N TYR A 319 5.35 19.78 -14.31
CA TYR A 319 5.60 21.11 -13.76
C TYR A 319 7.10 21.33 -13.64
N PHE A 320 7.60 22.43 -14.17
CA PHE A 320 9.00 22.80 -14.09
C PHE A 320 9.14 24.09 -13.28
N LYS A 321 10.07 24.11 -12.33
CA LYS A 321 10.41 25.31 -11.56
C LYS A 321 11.91 25.49 -11.55
N GLU A 322 12.35 26.65 -12.07
CA GLU A 322 13.74 27.09 -11.96
C GLU A 322 14.05 27.57 -10.55
N ASN A 323 15.30 27.40 -10.11
CA ASN A 323 15.77 27.85 -8.79
C ASN A 323 14.84 27.39 -7.65
N HIS A 324 14.30 26.17 -7.78
CA HIS A 324 13.43 25.55 -6.79
C HIS A 324 14.12 25.41 -5.42
N HIS A 325 15.43 25.22 -5.39
CA HIS A 325 16.24 25.05 -4.19
C HIS A 325 17.70 25.42 -4.43
N THR A 326 18.48 25.48 -3.35
CA THR A 326 19.93 25.71 -3.42
C THR A 326 20.60 24.62 -4.26
N ALA A 327 21.32 25.06 -5.28
CA ALA A 327 22.07 24.18 -6.17
C ALA A 327 23.36 23.66 -5.52
N ILE A 328 23.77 22.45 -5.89
CA ILE A 328 25.12 21.94 -5.60
C ILE A 328 26.06 22.30 -6.75
N ILE A 329 25.56 22.20 -7.99
CA ILE A 329 26.33 22.45 -9.22
C ILE A 329 25.84 23.74 -9.87
N LYS A 330 26.75 24.55 -10.36
CA LYS A 330 26.39 25.76 -11.13
C LYS A 330 25.58 25.37 -12.38
N LYS A 331 24.54 26.14 -12.70
CA LYS A 331 23.66 25.87 -13.85
C LYS A 331 24.43 25.80 -15.17
N GLU A 332 25.46 26.62 -15.33
CA GLU A 332 26.35 26.59 -16.50
C GLU A 332 27.08 25.26 -16.66
N ASP A 333 27.63 24.71 -15.58
CA ASP A 333 28.36 23.44 -15.60
C ASP A 333 27.42 22.26 -15.83
N TRP A 334 26.21 22.32 -15.28
CA TRP A 334 25.15 21.35 -15.57
C TRP A 334 24.78 21.34 -17.06
N LEU A 335 24.61 22.51 -17.66
CA LEU A 335 24.32 22.66 -19.10
C LEU A 335 25.45 22.14 -19.98
N LYS A 336 26.72 22.43 -19.64
CA LYS A 336 27.89 21.87 -20.32
C LYS A 336 27.85 20.34 -20.28
N VAL A 337 27.61 19.74 -19.10
CA VAL A 337 27.48 18.29 -18.96
C VAL A 337 26.34 17.73 -19.82
N GLN A 338 25.16 18.37 -19.88
CA GLN A 338 24.06 17.89 -20.73
C GLN A 338 24.46 17.86 -22.21
N LYS A 339 25.20 18.87 -22.67
CA LYS A 339 25.75 18.92 -24.02
C LYS A 339 26.72 17.76 -24.26
N LEU A 340 27.67 17.55 -23.34
CA LEU A 340 28.63 16.45 -23.41
C LEU A 340 27.97 15.06 -23.42
N LEU A 341 26.85 14.88 -22.71
CA LEU A 341 26.10 13.62 -22.67
C LEU A 341 25.27 13.35 -23.93
N THR A 342 24.97 14.39 -24.70
CA THR A 342 24.16 14.32 -25.93
C THR A 342 25.05 14.13 -27.15
N GLU A 343 26.23 14.74 -27.15
CA GLU A 343 27.24 14.54 -28.18
C GLU A 343 27.71 13.07 -28.17
N LYS A 344 27.55 12.38 -29.30
CA LYS A 344 28.12 11.03 -29.49
C LYS A 344 29.65 11.15 -29.54
N ARG A 345 30.32 10.86 -28.43
CA ARG A 345 31.77 10.68 -28.44
C ARG A 345 32.11 9.28 -28.97
N GLY A 346 33.14 9.18 -29.82
CA GLY A 346 33.89 7.93 -30.00
C GLY A 346 34.52 7.50 -28.66
N THR A 347 35.06 6.28 -28.57
CA THR A 347 35.68 5.77 -27.34
C THR A 347 36.69 6.78 -26.79
N PRO A 348 36.42 7.44 -25.65
CA PRO A 348 37.35 8.43 -25.13
C PRO A 348 38.63 7.71 -24.67
N PRO A 349 39.82 8.35 -24.79
CA PRO A 349 41.03 7.84 -24.16
C PRO A 349 40.82 7.78 -22.64
N LYS A 350 41.34 6.72 -22.00
CA LYS A 350 41.20 6.52 -20.55
C LYS A 350 41.69 7.74 -19.78
N ALA A 351 40.79 8.46 -19.14
CA ALA A 351 41.15 9.58 -18.28
C ALA A 351 41.68 9.05 -16.94
N LYS A 352 42.84 9.56 -16.48
CA LYS A 352 43.32 9.28 -15.13
C LYS A 352 42.55 10.16 -14.16
N LEU A 353 41.46 9.63 -13.62
CA LEU A 353 40.59 10.33 -12.67
C LEU A 353 41.35 10.66 -11.38
N ARG A 354 41.12 11.87 -10.86
CA ARG A 354 41.61 12.27 -9.54
C ARG A 354 40.91 11.43 -8.48
N LEU A 355 41.62 11.03 -7.44
CA LEU A 355 40.97 10.42 -6.28
C LEU A 355 40.30 11.52 -5.44
N LEU A 356 39.13 11.24 -4.88
CA LEU A 356 38.58 12.10 -3.84
C LEU A 356 39.56 12.11 -2.67
N GLY A 357 40.03 13.29 -2.27
CA GLY A 357 41.03 13.45 -1.20
C GLY A 357 40.58 12.91 0.16
N THR A 358 39.27 12.66 0.33
CA THR A 358 38.65 12.22 1.57
C THR A 358 38.01 10.85 1.38
N ARG A 359 38.65 9.80 1.90
CA ARG A 359 38.14 8.41 1.89
C ARG A 359 36.96 8.17 2.85
N PHE A 360 36.46 9.22 3.52
CA PHE A 360 35.45 9.13 4.58
C PHE A 360 34.19 9.87 4.16
N ILE A 361 33.25 9.11 3.60
CA ILE A 361 31.89 9.60 3.42
C ILE A 361 31.18 9.42 4.74
N VAL A 362 30.90 10.54 5.39
CA VAL A 362 29.98 10.54 6.52
C VAL A 362 28.59 10.32 5.97
N ASN A 363 27.97 9.20 6.32
CA ASN A 363 26.58 8.93 5.98
C ASN A 363 25.68 9.56 7.04
N ARG A 364 24.91 10.58 6.66
CA ARG A 364 23.79 11.05 7.48
C ARG A 364 22.58 10.17 7.22
N LEU A 365 21.96 9.68 8.29
CA LEU A 365 20.73 8.91 8.18
C LEU A 365 19.59 9.82 7.70
N LYS A 366 19.00 9.48 6.55
CA LYS A 366 17.93 10.29 5.92
C LYS A 366 16.52 9.92 6.39
N ASP A 367 16.37 8.74 7.00
CA ASP A 367 15.08 8.17 7.43
C ASP A 367 15.19 7.45 8.78
N GLY A 368 14.03 7.13 9.37
CA GLY A 368 13.90 6.41 10.64
C GLY A 368 14.05 7.28 11.89
N LEU A 369 14.11 6.62 13.05
CA LEU A 369 14.19 7.28 14.37
C LEU A 369 15.47 8.14 14.52
N PHE A 370 16.57 7.69 13.91
CA PHE A 370 17.86 8.36 13.92
C PHE A 370 18.07 9.30 12.72
N LYS A 371 16.98 9.75 12.09
CA LYS A 371 17.07 10.72 10.99
C LYS A 371 17.83 11.98 11.44
N GLY A 372 18.81 12.38 10.64
CA GLY A 372 19.67 13.53 10.91
C GLY A 372 20.94 13.19 11.69
N TYR A 373 21.09 11.97 12.22
CA TYR A 373 22.32 11.54 12.90
C TYR A 373 23.38 11.11 11.88
N LEU A 374 24.64 11.27 12.26
CA LEU A 374 25.80 10.88 11.45
C LEU A 374 26.28 9.49 11.88
N ILE A 375 26.55 8.62 10.91
CA ILE A 375 27.18 7.33 11.16
C ILE A 375 28.69 7.54 11.17
N VAL A 376 29.31 7.23 12.30
CA VAL A 376 30.77 7.20 12.45
C VAL A 376 31.23 5.76 12.35
N ASP A 377 32.16 5.45 11.45
CA ASP A 377 32.77 4.12 11.39
C ASP A 377 33.86 4.00 12.44
N SER A 378 33.77 2.98 13.28
CA SER A 378 34.78 2.67 14.30
C SER A 378 36.19 2.45 13.73
N ARG A 379 36.31 2.13 12.44
CA ARG A 379 37.58 1.87 11.74
C ARG A 379 38.31 3.13 11.27
N TRP A 380 37.70 4.32 11.40
CA TRP A 380 38.36 5.58 11.02
C TRP A 380 39.59 5.86 11.88
N SER A 381 40.68 6.27 11.23
CA SER A 381 41.90 6.76 11.86
C SER A 381 41.69 8.11 12.55
N PHE A 382 42.64 8.50 13.40
CA PHE A 382 42.53 9.74 14.17
C PHE A 382 42.46 10.99 13.27
N ALA A 383 43.27 11.04 12.20
CA ALA A 383 43.28 12.15 11.25
C ALA A 383 41.91 12.33 10.57
N GLU A 384 41.27 11.21 10.24
CA GLU A 384 39.98 11.16 9.54
C GLU A 384 38.85 11.62 10.45
N ARG A 385 38.90 11.25 11.73
CA ARG A 385 37.97 11.74 12.76
C ARG A 385 38.16 13.24 13.02
N GLN A 386 39.38 13.74 13.02
CA GLN A 386 39.64 15.18 13.18
C GLN A 386 39.14 15.99 11.98
N GLU A 387 39.38 15.51 10.76
CA GLU A 387 38.86 16.12 9.55
C GLU A 387 37.33 16.08 9.51
N PHE A 388 36.73 14.96 9.92
CA PHE A 388 35.28 14.84 10.10
C PHE A 388 34.70 15.87 11.07
N VAL A 389 35.30 15.99 12.27
CA VAL A 389 34.85 16.96 13.28
C VAL A 389 34.97 18.38 12.74
N LYS A 390 36.06 18.70 12.02
CA LYS A 390 36.23 19.99 11.36
C LYS A 390 35.13 20.26 10.33
N MET A 391 34.77 19.26 9.50
CA MET A 391 33.69 19.40 8.51
C MET A 391 32.31 19.63 9.14
N ILE A 392 32.01 19.01 10.30
CA ILE A 392 30.75 19.27 11.02
C ILE A 392 30.77 20.63 11.72
N GLN A 393 31.93 21.03 12.25
CA GLN A 393 32.14 22.26 13.03
C GLN A 393 32.41 23.50 12.18
N GLU A 394 32.59 23.36 10.86
CA GLU A 394 32.57 24.45 9.89
C GLU A 394 31.19 24.58 9.22
N PRO A 395 30.07 24.84 9.95
CA PRO A 395 28.90 25.35 9.27
C PRO A 395 29.21 26.80 8.87
N GLN A 396 29.11 27.11 7.57
CA GLN A 396 28.81 28.45 7.01
C GLN A 396 29.85 29.18 6.13
N ASN A 397 31.02 28.62 5.79
CA ASN A 397 31.97 29.35 4.91
C ASN A 397 31.88 29.05 3.40
N MET A 398 30.92 28.23 2.94
CA MET A 398 30.66 28.04 1.49
C MET A 398 29.46 28.87 0.96
N GLN A 399 29.13 29.99 1.62
CA GLN A 399 28.12 30.97 1.16
C GLN A 399 28.74 32.26 0.61
N LYS A 400 29.92 32.20 -0.03
CA LYS A 400 30.43 33.34 -0.81
C LYS A 400 30.40 33.06 -2.30
#